data_AF-A0A7E6EHC7-F1
#
_entry.id   AF-A0A7E6EHC7-F1
#
_cell.length_a   1.000
_cell.length_b   1.000
_cell.length_c   1.000
_cell.angle_alpha   90.00
_cell.angle_beta   90.00
_cell.angle_gamma   90.00
#
_symmetry.space_group_name_H-M   'P 1'
#
loop_
_entity.id
_entity.type
_entity.pdbx_description
1 polymer ?
#
loop_
_entity_poly.entity_id
_entity_poly.type
_entity_poly.pdbx_seq_one_letter_code
_entity_poly.pdbx_strand_id
1 'polypeptide(L)'
;MGQMFYQTLPAYFIRKFDYFFLDSLNVANICTILDCICILCIDTPDINNNKENDTKSTKSSVLAHMLHGHGTHTANRWFDKTLQLVYKLEDGYYGMTYEHTPAEGVALAKLAQFIHDPKTCGPSTKKWRTILIPRFCTFKSTSKTIFRKINNVGCRYLKFDKFGKNLIKSLKISPDAFIQVAFQLAYYRFLAVSGKGTDRHLSALKWIGMENGVTLPSFFENEAFGDYFRFRISTSQVPISGEGVLVFGPACQNGYGICYNPQDEFILFSITTFLLSEITDVDAMCSGLSEALSYQYSLLGSAD
;
A
#
# COMPACT_ATOMS: atom_id res chain seq x y z
N MET A 1 -4.09 -34.43 2.67
CA MET A 1 -4.34 -32.98 2.45
C MET A 1 -3.07 -32.12 2.61
N GLY A 2 -2.14 -32.41 3.53
CA GLY A 2 -0.89 -31.64 3.68
C GLY A 2 0.12 -31.72 2.52
N GLN A 3 0.17 -32.84 1.78
CA GLN A 3 1.12 -33.00 0.66
C GLN A 3 0.76 -32.23 -0.62
N MET A 4 -0.51 -31.90 -0.86
CA MET A 4 -0.92 -31.10 -2.03
C MET A 4 -0.64 -29.61 -1.85
N PHE A 5 -0.64 -29.11 -0.61
CA PHE A 5 -0.38 -27.69 -0.29
C PHE A 5 1.08 -27.27 -0.53
N TYR A 6 2.01 -28.24 -0.51
CA TYR A 6 3.44 -28.00 -0.73
C TYR A 6 3.78 -27.51 -2.14
N GLN A 7 2.89 -27.72 -3.13
CA GLN A 7 3.19 -27.46 -4.53
C GLN A 7 2.76 -26.06 -5.02
N THR A 8 1.99 -25.30 -4.24
CA THR A 8 1.38 -24.02 -4.67
C THR A 8 1.97 -22.77 -4.03
N LEU A 9 2.94 -22.90 -3.11
CA LEU A 9 3.58 -21.76 -2.45
C LEU A 9 4.90 -21.37 -3.16
N PRO A 10 5.26 -20.07 -3.24
CA PRO A 10 6.54 -19.64 -3.81
C PRO A 10 7.74 -20.29 -3.10
N ALA A 11 8.69 -20.83 -3.87
CA ALA A 11 9.81 -21.64 -3.37
C ALA A 11 10.72 -20.94 -2.33
N TYR A 12 10.75 -19.60 -2.30
CA TYR A 12 11.47 -18.81 -1.29
C TYR A 12 10.79 -18.84 0.09
N PHE A 13 9.46 -19.01 0.13
CA PHE A 13 8.66 -19.07 1.36
C PHE A 13 8.71 -20.47 1.99
N ILE A 14 8.63 -21.52 1.16
CA ILE A 14 8.61 -22.92 1.61
C ILE A 14 9.86 -23.28 2.45
N ARG A 15 11.06 -22.93 1.98
CA ARG A 15 12.32 -23.37 2.62
C ARG A 15 12.58 -22.83 4.04
N LYS A 16 11.90 -21.76 4.46
CA LYS A 16 12.03 -21.19 5.82
C LYS A 16 10.93 -21.64 6.78
N PHE A 17 9.80 -22.11 6.25
CA PHE A 17 8.66 -22.57 7.04
C PHE A 17 8.57 -24.09 7.14
N ASP A 18 9.43 -24.86 6.47
CA ASP A 18 9.43 -26.33 6.56
C ASP A 18 9.47 -26.85 8.01
N TYR A 19 10.26 -26.22 8.88
CA TYR A 19 10.30 -26.57 10.31
C TYR A 19 9.00 -26.24 11.06
N PHE A 20 8.23 -25.28 10.56
CA PHE A 20 7.00 -24.81 11.16
C PHE A 20 5.86 -25.80 10.97
N PHE A 21 5.86 -26.53 9.86
CA PHE A 21 4.90 -27.59 9.56
C PHE A 21 5.22 -28.92 10.25
N LEU A 22 6.36 -29.03 10.95
CA LEU A 22 6.72 -30.21 11.74
C LEU A 22 5.95 -30.30 13.06
N ASP A 23 5.47 -29.17 13.58
CA ASP A 23 4.71 -29.10 14.83
C ASP A 23 3.20 -29.08 14.53
N SER A 24 2.47 -30.08 15.02
CA SER A 24 1.03 -30.21 14.79
C SER A 24 0.19 -29.04 15.31
N LEU A 25 0.63 -28.37 16.39
CA LEU A 25 -0.04 -27.19 16.92
C LEU A 25 0.14 -25.99 15.97
N ASN A 26 1.35 -25.79 15.44
CA ASN A 26 1.60 -24.74 14.45
C ASN A 26 0.77 -24.95 13.19
N VAL A 27 0.67 -26.19 12.70
CA VAL A 27 -0.18 -26.54 11.55
C VAL A 27 -1.65 -26.21 11.83
N ALA A 28 -2.20 -26.63 12.96
CA ALA A 28 -3.60 -26.34 13.32
C ALA A 28 -3.88 -24.83 13.42
N ASN A 29 -2.93 -24.07 13.97
CA ASN A 29 -3.00 -22.61 14.03
C ASN A 29 -2.97 -21.95 12.65
N ILE A 30 -2.12 -22.44 11.73
CA ILE A 30 -2.10 -21.93 10.35
C ILE A 30 -3.42 -22.23 9.64
N CYS A 31 -3.94 -23.45 9.74
CA CYS A 31 -5.24 -23.79 9.15
C CYS A 31 -6.33 -22.84 9.66
N THR A 32 -6.34 -22.58 10.97
CA THR A 32 -7.25 -21.60 11.58
C THR A 32 -7.10 -20.20 10.97
N ILE A 33 -5.86 -19.72 10.77
CA ILE A 33 -5.60 -18.41 10.15
C ILE A 33 -6.06 -18.40 8.69
N LEU A 34 -5.82 -19.46 7.93
CA LEU A 34 -6.22 -19.55 6.53
C LEU A 34 -7.75 -19.61 6.39
N ASP A 35 -8.44 -20.33 7.27
CA ASP A 35 -9.88 -20.56 7.21
C ASP A 35 -10.72 -19.41 7.81
N CYS A 36 -10.13 -18.54 8.65
CA CYS A 36 -10.88 -17.44 9.25
C CYS A 36 -11.38 -16.41 8.20
N ILE A 37 -12.42 -15.63 8.51
CA ILE A 37 -12.94 -14.62 7.58
C ILE A 37 -11.94 -13.48 7.38
N CYS A 38 -11.44 -12.95 8.50
CA CYS A 38 -10.43 -11.90 8.55
C CYS A 38 -9.69 -11.99 9.89
N ILE A 39 -8.57 -11.28 9.99
CA ILE A 39 -7.82 -11.13 11.24
C ILE A 39 -8.13 -9.75 11.82
N LEU A 40 -8.30 -9.67 13.14
CA LEU A 40 -8.34 -8.41 13.87
C LEU A 40 -7.03 -8.24 14.64
N CYS A 41 -6.24 -7.26 14.25
CA CYS A 41 -4.99 -6.87 14.89
C CYS A 41 -5.27 -5.72 15.86
N ILE A 42 -5.18 -6.01 17.17
CA ILE A 42 -5.29 -5.00 18.22
C ILE A 42 -3.87 -4.61 18.64
N ASP A 43 -3.44 -3.42 18.23
CA ASP A 43 -2.10 -2.92 18.49
C ASP A 43 -2.05 -2.11 19.78
N THR A 44 -1.27 -2.58 20.74
CA THR A 44 -1.02 -1.91 22.03
C THR A 44 0.06 -0.84 21.91
N PRO A 45 0.12 0.16 22.82
CA PRO A 45 1.23 1.10 22.88
C PRO A 45 2.59 0.38 22.98
N ASP A 46 3.62 0.90 22.33
CA ASP A 46 4.96 0.31 22.32
C ASP A 46 5.72 0.73 23.60
N ILE A 47 5.70 -0.13 24.63
CA ILE A 47 6.26 0.16 25.97
C ILE A 47 7.77 0.51 25.92
N ASN A 48 8.47 0.11 24.86
CA ASN A 48 9.91 0.32 24.72
C ASN A 48 10.30 1.64 24.02
N ASN A 49 9.34 2.37 23.44
CA ASN A 49 9.59 3.67 22.80
C ASN A 49 9.33 4.82 23.77
N ASN A 50 10.09 4.86 24.88
CA ASN A 50 10.13 5.99 25.81
C ASN A 50 10.89 7.18 25.21
N LYS A 51 10.39 7.76 24.11
CA LYS A 51 10.81 9.10 23.68
C LYS A 51 9.71 10.09 24.11
N GLU A 52 9.93 10.69 25.26
CA GLU A 52 9.06 11.63 25.98
C GLU A 52 8.65 12.93 25.25
N ASN A 53 8.87 13.10 23.94
CA ASN A 53 8.71 14.41 23.29
C ASN A 53 7.85 14.46 22.01
N ASP A 54 7.05 13.45 21.67
CA ASP A 54 6.06 13.60 20.59
C ASP A 54 4.81 12.74 20.85
N THR A 55 3.92 13.21 21.74
CA THR A 55 2.77 12.47 22.28
C THR A 55 1.61 12.25 21.30
N LYS A 56 1.75 12.59 20.02
CA LYS A 56 0.69 12.38 19.02
C LYS A 56 1.24 11.82 17.72
N SER A 57 0.76 10.63 17.35
CA SER A 57 1.07 10.02 16.06
C SER A 57 0.77 10.98 14.91
N THR A 58 1.77 11.24 14.08
CA THR A 58 1.56 11.95 12.82
C THR A 58 0.77 11.05 11.86
N LYS A 59 -0.04 11.63 10.97
CA LYS A 59 -0.75 10.83 9.96
C LYS A 59 0.22 10.01 9.09
N SER A 60 1.42 10.52 8.85
CA SER A 60 2.51 9.80 8.15
C SER A 60 2.98 8.56 8.91
N SER A 61 3.14 8.63 10.24
CA SER A 61 3.52 7.45 11.04
C SER A 61 2.37 6.43 11.11
N VAL A 62 1.12 6.90 11.15
CA VAL A 62 -0.06 6.02 11.06
C VAL A 62 -0.11 5.27 9.72
N LEU A 63 0.20 5.92 8.59
CA LEU A 63 0.27 5.23 7.30
C LEU A 63 1.30 4.11 7.31
N ALA A 64 2.51 4.37 7.83
CA ALA A 64 3.55 3.36 7.97
C ALA A 64 3.11 2.21 8.89
N HIS A 65 2.44 2.54 10.01
CA HIS A 65 1.87 1.57 10.95
C HIS A 65 0.84 0.64 10.29
N MET A 66 -0.05 1.19 9.46
CA MET A 66 -1.05 0.40 8.73
C MET A 66 -0.44 -0.43 7.60
N LEU A 67 0.62 0.08 6.96
CA LEU A 67 1.30 -0.60 5.85
C LEU A 67 2.07 -1.85 6.31
N HIS A 68 2.83 -1.72 7.40
CA HIS A 68 3.79 -2.78 7.80
C HIS A 68 3.90 -2.99 9.31
N GLY A 69 2.98 -2.46 10.11
CA GLY A 69 3.01 -2.54 11.57
C GLY A 69 3.93 -1.49 12.20
N HIS A 70 5.10 -1.23 11.60
CA HIS A 70 6.15 -0.33 12.13
C HIS A 70 6.74 -0.89 13.43
N GLY A 71 8.03 -1.21 13.42
CA GLY A 71 8.66 -1.83 14.59
C GLY A 71 7.96 -3.12 15.03
N THR A 72 7.79 -3.31 16.34
CA THR A 72 7.34 -4.57 16.94
C THR A 72 5.97 -5.04 16.48
N HIS A 73 5.05 -4.13 16.13
CA HIS A 73 3.71 -4.46 15.63
C HIS A 73 3.71 -5.16 14.27
N THR A 74 4.84 -5.16 13.54
CA THR A 74 5.03 -6.02 12.36
C THR A 74 4.74 -7.50 12.69
N ALA A 75 5.09 -7.93 13.91
CA ALA A 75 4.84 -9.30 14.36
C ALA A 75 3.36 -9.56 14.70
N ASN A 76 2.55 -8.51 14.86
CA ASN A 76 1.11 -8.59 15.07
C ASN A 76 0.34 -8.52 13.74
N ARG A 77 0.86 -9.20 12.71
CA ARG A 77 0.31 -9.27 11.35
C ARG A 77 0.52 -10.66 10.76
N TRP A 78 -0.35 -11.04 9.83
CA TRP A 78 -0.20 -12.19 8.96
C TRP A 78 -0.46 -11.76 7.50
N PHE A 79 0.60 -11.35 6.80
CA PHE A 79 0.47 -10.69 5.50
C PHE A 79 -0.08 -11.57 4.37
N ASP A 80 -0.08 -12.89 4.53
CA ASP A 80 -0.73 -13.81 3.57
C ASP A 80 -2.26 -13.80 3.72
N LYS A 81 -2.81 -13.21 4.78
CA LYS A 81 -4.25 -13.12 4.96
C LYS A 81 -4.80 -12.01 4.08
N THR A 82 -5.78 -12.36 3.24
CA THR A 82 -6.47 -11.42 2.35
C THR A 82 -6.95 -10.16 3.06
N LEU A 83 -7.49 -10.27 4.27
CA LEU A 83 -7.98 -9.10 5.01
C LEU A 83 -7.58 -9.15 6.49
N GLN A 84 -6.96 -8.06 6.94
CA GLN A 84 -6.63 -7.79 8.33
C GLN A 84 -7.18 -6.41 8.71
N LEU A 85 -8.03 -6.35 9.73
CA LEU A 85 -8.48 -5.11 10.35
C LEU A 85 -7.48 -4.72 11.44
N VAL A 86 -7.04 -3.47 11.46
CA VAL A 86 -6.04 -2.99 12.42
C VAL A 86 -6.67 -1.91 13.28
N TYR A 87 -6.57 -2.04 14.60
CA TYR A 87 -6.99 -1.04 15.57
C TYR A 87 -5.82 -0.68 16.49
N LYS A 88 -5.41 0.58 16.47
CA LYS A 88 -4.33 1.12 17.32
C LYS A 88 -4.94 1.68 18.60
N LEU A 89 -4.71 1.00 19.73
CA LEU A 89 -5.33 1.33 21.02
C LEU A 89 -4.89 2.71 21.56
N GLU A 90 -3.65 3.10 21.29
CA GLU A 90 -3.04 4.30 21.86
C GLU A 90 -3.72 5.60 21.44
N ASP A 91 -4.12 5.70 20.17
CA ASP A 91 -4.62 6.93 19.54
C ASP A 91 -5.94 6.74 18.79
N GLY A 92 -6.49 5.52 18.79
CA GLY A 92 -7.77 5.18 18.20
C GLY A 92 -7.77 5.13 16.67
N TYR A 93 -6.62 5.25 16.01
CA TYR A 93 -6.56 5.06 14.56
C TYR A 93 -6.87 3.61 14.20
N TYR A 94 -7.57 3.45 13.08
CA TYR A 94 -7.91 2.15 12.55
C TYR A 94 -7.74 2.13 11.04
N GLY A 95 -7.58 0.93 10.50
CA GLY A 95 -7.34 0.72 9.09
C GLY A 95 -7.44 -0.74 8.71
N MET A 96 -7.01 -1.03 7.49
CA MET A 96 -7.07 -2.37 6.92
C MET A 96 -5.75 -2.64 6.19
N THR A 97 -5.21 -3.83 6.37
CA THR A 97 -4.13 -4.37 5.54
C THR A 97 -4.72 -5.50 4.72
N TYR A 98 -4.38 -5.57 3.44
CA TYR A 98 -4.90 -6.62 2.55
C TYR A 98 -3.81 -7.17 1.64
N GLU A 99 -3.99 -8.41 1.27
CA GLU A 99 -3.22 -9.06 0.22
C GLU A 99 -3.86 -8.72 -1.13
N HIS A 100 -3.06 -8.30 -2.11
CA HIS A 100 -3.54 -7.62 -3.32
C HIS A 100 -4.01 -8.58 -4.42
N THR A 101 -3.55 -9.84 -4.42
CA THR A 101 -3.93 -10.84 -5.44
C THR A 101 -5.45 -11.00 -5.63
N PRO A 102 -6.30 -11.01 -4.58
CA PRO A 102 -7.72 -11.33 -4.72
C PRO A 102 -8.59 -10.12 -5.06
N ALA A 103 -8.09 -8.88 -4.87
CA ALA A 103 -8.90 -7.68 -4.97
C ALA A 103 -8.10 -6.42 -5.28
N GLU A 104 -8.76 -5.46 -5.90
CA GLU A 104 -8.24 -4.10 -6.12
C GLU A 104 -8.63 -3.15 -4.97
N GLY A 105 -7.91 -2.04 -4.82
CA GLY A 105 -8.15 -1.06 -3.74
C GLY A 105 -9.58 -0.49 -3.69
N VAL A 106 -10.29 -0.43 -4.82
CA VAL A 106 -11.69 0.03 -4.89
C VAL A 106 -12.65 -0.91 -4.12
N ALA A 107 -12.37 -2.21 -4.10
CA ALA A 107 -13.17 -3.17 -3.33
C ALA A 107 -13.01 -2.91 -1.82
N LEU A 108 -11.78 -2.66 -1.39
CA LEU A 108 -11.46 -2.29 -0.02
C LEU A 108 -12.08 -0.95 0.39
N ALA A 109 -12.04 0.05 -0.48
CA ALA A 109 -12.66 1.35 -0.26
C ALA A 109 -14.15 1.23 0.07
N LYS A 110 -14.87 0.38 -0.69
CA LYS A 110 -16.29 0.10 -0.45
C LYS A 110 -16.51 -0.62 0.88
N LEU A 111 -15.66 -1.60 1.20
CA LEU A 111 -15.74 -2.31 2.48
C LEU A 111 -15.46 -1.37 3.67
N ALA A 112 -14.46 -0.50 3.57
CA ALA A 112 -14.15 0.49 4.60
C ALA A 112 -15.33 1.45 4.84
N GLN A 113 -15.97 1.93 3.78
CA GLN A 113 -17.18 2.75 3.89
C GLN A 113 -18.34 2.00 4.53
N PHE A 114 -18.54 0.74 4.14
CA PHE A 114 -19.57 -0.13 4.71
C PHE A 114 -19.38 -0.33 6.22
N ILE A 115 -18.15 -0.57 6.66
CA ILE A 115 -17.80 -0.74 8.09
C ILE A 115 -17.94 0.59 8.85
N HIS A 116 -17.59 1.71 8.23
CA HIS A 116 -17.65 3.03 8.85
C HIS A 116 -19.09 3.55 9.00
N ASP A 117 -20.02 3.14 8.14
CA ASP A 117 -21.41 3.61 8.18
C ASP A 117 -22.15 3.10 9.44
N PRO A 118 -22.54 4.01 10.36
CA PRO A 118 -23.27 3.63 11.58
C PRO A 118 -24.61 2.95 11.31
N LYS A 119 -25.23 3.19 10.14
CA LYS A 119 -26.49 2.53 9.74
C LYS A 119 -26.30 1.04 9.47
N THR A 120 -25.09 0.66 9.09
CA THR A 120 -24.71 -0.71 8.75
C THR A 120 -24.22 -1.46 9.98
N CYS A 121 -23.40 -0.81 10.79
CA CYS A 121 -22.73 -1.42 11.96
C CYS A 121 -23.30 -0.88 13.29
N GLY A 122 -24.62 -0.91 13.45
CA GLY A 122 -25.28 -0.61 14.72
C GLY A 122 -24.90 -1.59 15.85
N PRO A 123 -25.16 -1.25 17.13
CA PRO A 123 -24.80 -2.09 18.27
C PRO A 123 -25.43 -3.48 18.12
N SER A 124 -24.58 -4.48 17.88
CA SER A 124 -25.02 -5.86 17.74
C SER A 124 -25.08 -6.53 19.11
N THR A 125 -26.23 -7.14 19.42
CA THR A 125 -26.39 -8.01 20.60
C THR A 125 -25.84 -9.42 20.37
N LYS A 126 -25.37 -9.73 19.15
CA LYS A 126 -24.80 -11.03 18.81
C LYS A 126 -23.40 -11.15 19.40
N LYS A 127 -23.26 -11.99 20.43
CA LYS A 127 -21.96 -12.43 20.91
C LYS A 127 -21.23 -13.18 19.79
N TRP A 128 -20.02 -12.75 19.47
CA TRP A 128 -19.11 -13.49 18.60
C TRP A 128 -18.89 -14.88 19.17
N ARG A 129 -19.29 -15.92 18.43
CA ARG A 129 -19.36 -17.29 18.97
C ARG A 129 -17.98 -17.93 19.18
N THR A 130 -16.94 -17.45 18.49
CA THR A 130 -15.58 -17.99 18.63
C THR A 130 -14.55 -16.94 18.23
N ILE A 131 -13.75 -16.46 19.19
CA ILE A 131 -12.52 -15.71 18.92
C ILE A 131 -11.39 -16.73 19.06
N LEU A 132 -10.63 -16.93 18.00
CA LEU A 132 -9.49 -17.85 17.98
C LEU A 132 -8.21 -17.04 18.15
N ILE A 133 -7.38 -17.43 19.11
CA ILE A 133 -6.08 -16.80 19.37
C ILE A 133 -5.01 -17.85 19.09
N PRO A 134 -4.39 -17.86 17.90
CA PRO A 134 -3.33 -18.79 17.57
C PRO A 134 -2.14 -18.66 18.53
N ARG A 135 -1.54 -19.78 18.94
CA ARG A 135 -0.36 -19.81 19.81
C ARG A 135 0.76 -20.61 19.19
N PHE A 136 1.81 -19.92 18.75
CA PHE A 136 2.97 -20.54 18.10
C PHE A 136 4.08 -20.85 19.09
N CYS A 137 4.78 -21.97 18.88
CA CYS A 137 6.01 -22.29 19.58
C CYS A 137 7.12 -21.26 19.22
N THR A 138 7.97 -20.94 20.19
CA THR A 138 8.90 -19.79 20.17
C THR A 138 9.85 -19.77 18.97
N PHE A 139 9.92 -18.61 18.31
CA PHE A 139 10.87 -18.35 17.23
C PHE A 139 12.26 -17.94 17.74
N LYS A 140 13.32 -18.44 17.09
CA LYS A 140 14.63 -17.78 17.05
C LYS A 140 14.84 -17.12 15.69
N SER A 141 14.89 -15.79 15.70
CA SER A 141 15.47 -14.90 14.69
C SER A 141 14.93 -14.93 13.24
N THR A 142 13.88 -14.13 12.97
CA THR A 142 13.59 -13.58 11.62
C THR A 142 13.73 -12.05 11.56
N SER A 143 14.24 -11.47 12.64
CA SER A 143 13.96 -10.07 13.01
C SER A 143 14.78 -9.01 12.25
N LYS A 144 16.12 -9.15 12.14
CA LYS A 144 16.97 -8.03 11.68
C LYS A 144 16.78 -7.64 10.20
N THR A 145 16.62 -8.62 9.31
CA THR A 145 16.48 -8.35 7.86
C THR A 145 15.14 -7.72 7.52
N ILE A 146 14.06 -8.18 8.17
CA ILE A 146 12.72 -7.60 8.00
C ILE A 146 12.70 -6.16 8.53
N PHE A 147 13.25 -5.93 9.72
CA PHE A 147 13.33 -4.58 10.28
C PHE A 147 14.12 -3.61 9.41
N ARG A 148 15.23 -4.05 8.80
CA ARG A 148 15.96 -3.21 7.83
C ARG A 148 15.11 -2.82 6.62
N LYS A 149 14.33 -3.75 6.07
CA LYS A 149 13.45 -3.47 4.93
C LYS A 149 12.32 -2.51 5.30
N ILE A 150 11.70 -2.73 6.45
CA ILE A 150 10.61 -1.89 6.97
C ILE A 150 11.11 -0.47 7.26
N ASN A 151 12.24 -0.35 7.95
CA ASN A 151 12.82 0.94 8.27
C ASN A 151 13.38 1.68 7.04
N ASN A 152 13.47 1.01 5.89
CA ASN A 152 13.87 1.62 4.63
C ASN A 152 12.66 2.18 3.84
N VAL A 153 11.45 2.20 4.39
CA VAL A 153 10.29 2.78 3.69
C VAL A 153 9.99 4.15 4.28
N GLY A 154 10.17 5.20 3.48
CA GLY A 154 9.69 6.54 3.78
C GLY A 154 8.21 6.63 3.44
N CYS A 155 7.41 7.21 4.33
CA CYS A 155 5.97 7.40 4.12
C CYS A 155 5.56 8.82 4.52
N ARG A 156 4.74 9.46 3.69
CA ARG A 156 4.15 10.78 3.95
C ARG A 156 2.67 10.80 3.63
N TYR A 157 1.92 11.39 4.55
CA TYR A 157 0.55 11.84 4.34
C TYR A 157 0.58 13.30 3.92
N LEU A 158 -0.07 13.64 2.80
CA LEU A 158 -0.23 15.01 2.34
C LEU A 158 -1.71 15.30 2.14
N LYS A 159 -2.21 16.35 2.79
CA LYS A 159 -3.53 16.94 2.52
C LYS A 159 -3.31 18.23 1.75
N PHE A 160 -3.66 18.24 0.47
CA PHE A 160 -3.67 19.43 -0.34
C PHE A 160 -5.05 20.10 -0.22
N ASP A 161 -5.10 21.21 0.49
CA ASP A 161 -6.33 21.88 0.95
C ASP A 161 -6.63 23.21 0.23
N LYS A 162 -5.88 23.53 -0.83
CA LYS A 162 -6.14 24.73 -1.63
C LYS A 162 -7.37 24.57 -2.52
N PHE A 163 -7.62 23.35 -2.98
CA PHE A 163 -8.80 22.98 -3.77
C PHE A 163 -8.97 21.46 -3.86
N GLY A 164 -10.17 21.03 -4.23
CA GLY A 164 -10.49 19.64 -4.51
C GLY A 164 -11.08 19.42 -5.90
N LYS A 165 -11.78 18.31 -6.07
CA LYS A 165 -12.33 17.90 -7.36
C LYS A 165 -13.40 18.86 -7.90
N ASN A 166 -14.08 19.63 -7.03
CA ASN A 166 -15.13 20.56 -7.45
C ASN A 166 -14.57 21.69 -8.30
N LEU A 167 -13.46 22.28 -7.88
CA LEU A 167 -12.78 23.34 -8.64
C LEU A 167 -12.21 22.82 -9.95
N ILE A 168 -11.60 21.62 -9.96
CA ILE A 168 -11.07 21.05 -11.21
C ILE A 168 -12.21 20.81 -12.23
N LYS A 169 -13.37 20.36 -11.74
CA LYS A 169 -14.56 20.17 -12.58
C LYS A 169 -15.14 21.48 -13.11
N SER A 170 -15.06 22.60 -12.38
CA SER A 170 -15.54 23.89 -12.90
C SER A 170 -14.73 24.36 -14.10
N LEU A 171 -13.45 23.98 -14.18
CA LEU A 171 -12.58 24.15 -15.35
C LEU A 171 -12.89 23.18 -16.50
N LYS A 172 -13.92 22.32 -16.36
CA LYS A 172 -14.31 21.26 -17.32
C LYS A 172 -13.20 20.23 -17.59
N ILE A 173 -12.35 19.98 -16.60
CA ILE A 173 -11.26 19.01 -16.66
C ILE A 173 -11.56 17.81 -15.75
N SER A 174 -11.13 16.61 -16.14
CA SER A 174 -11.19 15.43 -15.26
C SER A 174 -10.21 15.61 -14.08
N PRO A 175 -10.68 15.49 -12.82
CA PRO A 175 -9.80 15.55 -11.65
C PRO A 175 -8.64 14.56 -11.70
N ASP A 176 -8.89 13.36 -12.21
CA ASP A 176 -7.87 12.33 -12.35
C ASP A 176 -6.79 12.74 -13.36
N ALA A 177 -7.20 13.20 -14.54
CA ALA A 177 -6.26 13.66 -15.56
C ALA A 177 -5.43 14.86 -15.08
N PHE A 178 -6.06 15.82 -14.38
CA PHE A 178 -5.37 16.97 -13.80
C PHE A 178 -4.27 16.53 -12.82
N ILE A 179 -4.62 15.65 -11.88
CA ILE A 179 -3.68 15.13 -10.88
C ILE A 179 -2.57 14.29 -11.53
N GLN A 180 -2.89 13.46 -12.53
CA GLN A 180 -1.90 12.66 -13.24
C GLN A 180 -0.88 13.54 -13.97
N VAL A 181 -1.31 14.63 -14.63
CA VAL A 181 -0.38 15.60 -15.21
C VAL A 181 0.43 16.30 -14.11
N ALA A 182 -0.14 16.55 -12.93
CA ALA A 182 0.60 17.11 -11.80
C ALA A 182 1.73 16.19 -11.32
N PHE A 183 1.48 14.87 -11.26
CA PHE A 183 2.55 13.90 -10.96
C PHE A 183 3.64 13.92 -12.03
N GLN A 184 3.25 13.95 -13.31
CA GLN A 184 4.22 14.03 -14.40
C GLN A 184 5.03 15.33 -14.33
N LEU A 185 4.41 16.47 -13.99
CA LEU A 185 5.09 17.75 -13.85
C LEU A 185 6.01 17.77 -12.62
N ALA A 186 5.54 17.32 -11.46
CA ALA A 186 6.35 17.24 -10.24
C ALA A 186 7.56 16.34 -10.44
N TYR A 187 7.33 15.18 -11.06
CA TYR A 187 8.39 14.23 -11.39
C TYR A 187 9.30 14.72 -12.52
N TYR A 188 8.78 15.41 -13.53
CA TYR A 188 9.59 15.99 -14.62
C TYR A 188 10.48 17.12 -14.11
N ARG A 189 9.94 18.02 -13.26
CA ARG A 189 10.71 19.05 -12.55
C ARG A 189 11.82 18.44 -11.70
N PHE A 190 11.67 17.17 -11.31
CA PHE A 190 12.65 16.41 -10.55
C PHE A 190 13.61 15.56 -11.42
N LEU A 191 13.18 14.93 -12.54
CA LEU A 191 13.95 13.88 -13.23
C LEU A 191 13.75 13.69 -14.76
N ALA A 192 12.90 14.45 -15.45
CA ALA A 192 12.72 14.46 -16.92
C ALA A 192 12.52 13.10 -17.71
N VAL A 193 11.28 12.95 -18.25
CA VAL A 193 10.85 12.26 -19.53
C VAL A 193 10.80 10.71 -19.52
N SER A 194 9.84 9.96 -20.10
CA SER A 194 8.75 10.17 -21.10
C SER A 194 7.66 9.09 -20.92
N GLY A 195 6.42 9.48 -20.65
CA GLY A 195 5.29 8.54 -20.55
C GLY A 195 4.61 8.26 -21.90
N LYS A 196 4.58 6.98 -22.31
CA LYS A 196 3.67 6.42 -23.34
C LYS A 196 3.41 4.93 -23.05
N GLY A 197 2.19 4.56 -22.65
CA GLY A 197 1.84 3.21 -22.18
C GLY A 197 1.09 2.33 -23.20
N THR A 198 1.47 1.05 -23.22
CA THR A 198 1.02 -0.15 -23.97
C THR A 198 1.30 -1.44 -23.14
N ASP A 199 1.54 -1.29 -21.84
CA ASP A 199 2.33 -2.18 -20.98
C ASP A 199 1.69 -3.55 -20.75
N ARG A 200 0.36 -3.57 -20.55
CA ARG A 200 -0.36 -4.83 -20.31
C ARG A 200 -0.39 -5.72 -21.55
N HIS A 201 -0.48 -5.14 -22.74
CA HIS A 201 -0.46 -5.91 -23.99
C HIS A 201 0.93 -6.52 -24.23
N LEU A 202 1.98 -5.73 -24.05
CA LEU A 202 3.36 -6.20 -24.21
C LEU A 202 3.75 -7.26 -23.16
N SER A 203 3.32 -7.10 -21.91
CA SER A 203 3.49 -8.15 -20.88
C SER A 203 2.78 -9.44 -21.26
N ALA A 204 1.52 -9.37 -21.70
CA ALA A 204 0.75 -10.54 -22.09
C ALA A 204 1.41 -11.29 -23.27
N LEU A 205 1.86 -10.57 -24.30
CA LEU A 205 2.56 -11.15 -25.45
C LEU A 205 3.86 -11.85 -25.04
N LYS A 206 4.62 -11.28 -24.10
CA LYS A 206 5.83 -11.91 -23.56
C LYS A 206 5.51 -13.23 -22.85
N TRP A 207 4.53 -13.22 -21.94
CA TRP A 207 4.12 -14.41 -21.19
C TRP A 207 3.60 -15.51 -22.11
N ILE A 208 2.70 -15.18 -23.06
CA ILE A 208 2.17 -16.13 -24.04
C ILE A 208 3.31 -16.72 -24.89
N GLY A 209 4.26 -15.90 -25.35
CA GLY A 209 5.42 -16.38 -26.10
C GLY A 209 6.26 -17.38 -25.31
N MET A 210 6.55 -17.07 -24.04
CA MET A 210 7.30 -17.96 -23.14
C MET A 210 6.55 -19.27 -22.86
N GLU A 211 5.25 -19.21 -22.58
CA GLU A 211 4.42 -20.40 -22.33
C GLU A 211 4.34 -21.33 -23.54
N ASN A 212 4.36 -20.77 -24.75
CA ASN A 212 4.31 -21.53 -26.00
C ASN A 212 5.70 -21.93 -26.54
N GLY A 213 6.78 -21.70 -25.77
CA GLY A 213 8.15 -22.04 -26.19
C GLY A 213 8.63 -21.26 -27.42
N VAL A 214 7.99 -20.12 -27.72
CA VAL A 214 8.39 -19.25 -28.83
C VAL A 214 9.62 -18.47 -28.40
N THR A 215 10.66 -18.46 -29.23
CA THR A 215 11.80 -17.56 -29.03
C THR A 215 11.30 -16.12 -29.05
N LEU A 216 11.41 -15.43 -27.92
CA LEU A 216 10.95 -14.06 -27.80
C LEU A 216 11.69 -13.16 -28.79
N PRO A 217 11.00 -12.26 -29.50
CA PRO A 217 11.65 -11.24 -30.30
C PRO A 217 12.66 -10.44 -29.47
N SER A 218 13.79 -10.06 -30.07
CA SER A 218 14.84 -9.26 -29.44
C SER A 218 14.36 -7.95 -28.82
N PHE A 219 13.20 -7.45 -29.26
CA PHE A 219 12.47 -6.36 -28.62
C PHE A 219 12.26 -6.56 -27.10
N PHE A 220 11.94 -7.79 -26.65
CA PHE A 220 11.71 -8.11 -25.23
C PHE A 220 12.99 -8.23 -24.38
N GLU A 221 14.14 -8.31 -25.04
CA GLU A 221 15.47 -8.40 -24.45
C GLU A 221 16.18 -7.04 -24.42
N ASN A 222 15.62 -6.04 -25.11
CA ASN A 222 16.17 -4.70 -25.17
C ASN A 222 16.08 -4.00 -23.79
N GLU A 223 17.14 -3.31 -23.39
CA GLU A 223 17.19 -2.50 -22.17
C GLU A 223 16.04 -1.46 -22.11
N ALA A 224 15.67 -0.87 -23.25
CA ALA A 224 14.54 0.04 -23.34
C ALA A 224 13.21 -0.62 -22.93
N PHE A 225 13.02 -1.91 -23.21
CA PHE A 225 11.87 -2.67 -22.75
C PHE A 225 11.95 -2.91 -21.23
N GLY A 226 13.15 -3.20 -20.70
CA GLY A 226 13.38 -3.29 -19.25
C GLY A 226 13.04 -1.99 -18.50
N ASP A 227 13.49 -0.84 -19.02
CA ASP A 227 13.19 0.47 -18.45
C ASP A 227 11.73 0.86 -18.60
N TYR A 228 11.09 0.44 -19.69
CA TYR A 228 9.67 0.63 -19.93
C TYR A 228 8.78 -0.02 -18.84
N PHE A 229 9.20 -1.17 -18.28
CA PHE A 229 8.51 -1.81 -17.14
C PHE A 229 9.00 -1.35 -15.76
N ARG A 230 9.95 -0.40 -15.70
CA ARG A 230 10.45 0.16 -14.45
C ARG A 230 9.63 1.40 -14.08
N PHE A 231 8.48 1.17 -13.46
CA PHE A 231 7.58 2.24 -13.02
C PHE A 231 8.18 3.07 -11.88
N ARG A 232 8.88 4.16 -12.23
CA ARG A 232 9.44 5.11 -11.25
C ARG A 232 8.38 5.91 -10.51
N ILE A 233 7.17 6.02 -11.06
CA ILE A 233 5.99 6.46 -10.32
C ILE A 233 4.91 5.40 -10.54
N SER A 234 4.54 4.71 -9.46
CA SER A 234 3.37 3.84 -9.46
C SER A 234 2.24 4.60 -8.76
N THR A 235 1.17 4.93 -9.49
CA THR A 235 0.06 5.72 -8.96
C THR A 235 -1.24 4.91 -8.90
N SER A 236 -2.12 5.24 -7.94
CA SER A 236 -3.49 4.70 -7.91
C SER A 236 -4.46 5.71 -7.32
N GLN A 237 -5.61 5.89 -7.96
CA GLN A 237 -6.73 6.62 -7.36
C GLN A 237 -7.61 5.66 -6.57
N VAL A 238 -7.88 5.98 -5.30
CA VAL A 238 -8.81 5.19 -4.47
C VAL A 238 -9.80 6.14 -3.78
N PRO A 239 -10.97 6.38 -4.38
CA PRO A 239 -11.98 7.26 -3.81
C PRO A 239 -12.59 6.65 -2.55
N ILE A 240 -12.43 7.33 -1.40
CA ILE A 240 -13.03 6.95 -0.12
C ILE A 240 -13.63 8.20 0.51
N SER A 241 -14.87 8.15 0.99
CA SER A 241 -15.45 9.28 1.73
C SER A 241 -14.69 9.55 3.02
N GLY A 242 -14.47 10.82 3.36
CA GLY A 242 -13.77 11.23 4.58
C GLY A 242 -12.25 11.28 4.41
N GLU A 243 -11.52 11.10 5.51
CA GLU A 243 -10.06 11.30 5.54
C GLU A 243 -9.22 10.02 5.34
N GLY A 244 -9.83 8.94 4.85
CA GLY A 244 -9.13 7.69 4.55
C GLY A 244 -8.29 7.78 3.27
N VAL A 245 -7.10 7.17 3.28
CA VAL A 245 -6.25 7.03 2.09
C VAL A 245 -5.56 5.66 2.12
N LEU A 246 -5.55 4.98 0.97
CA LEU A 246 -4.81 3.72 0.80
C LEU A 246 -3.31 4.02 0.67
N VAL A 247 -2.43 3.08 1.01
CA VAL A 247 -0.97 3.24 0.91
C VAL A 247 -0.33 1.95 0.40
N PHE A 248 0.70 2.08 -0.45
CA PHE A 248 1.52 0.98 -0.94
C PHE A 248 2.97 1.45 -1.15
N GLY A 249 3.92 0.51 -1.17
CA GLY A 249 5.33 0.80 -1.40
C GLY A 249 5.69 1.02 -2.89
N PRO A 250 6.89 1.50 -3.20
CA PRO A 250 7.32 1.70 -4.59
C PRO A 250 7.39 0.40 -5.41
N ALA A 251 7.13 0.49 -6.72
CA ALA A 251 7.26 -0.64 -7.64
C ALA A 251 8.72 -0.96 -8.01
N CYS A 252 9.66 -0.04 -7.75
CA CYS A 252 11.09 -0.24 -7.98
C CYS A 252 11.94 0.50 -6.93
N GLN A 253 13.21 0.11 -6.79
CA GLN A 253 14.14 0.63 -5.78
C GLN A 253 14.29 2.17 -5.79
N ASN A 254 14.17 2.78 -6.97
CA ASN A 254 14.40 4.20 -7.18
C ASN A 254 13.13 4.90 -7.71
N GLY A 255 11.97 4.53 -7.16
CA GLY A 255 10.68 5.06 -7.56
C GLY A 255 9.80 5.42 -6.38
N TYR A 256 8.60 5.92 -6.69
CA TYR A 256 7.59 6.31 -5.73
C TYR A 256 6.35 5.42 -5.84
N GLY A 257 5.73 5.11 -4.70
CA GLY A 257 4.36 4.61 -4.63
C GLY A 257 3.44 5.75 -4.18
N ILE A 258 2.43 6.09 -4.98
CA ILE A 258 1.54 7.23 -4.70
C ILE A 258 0.07 6.81 -4.82
N CYS A 259 -0.66 6.85 -3.71
CA CYS A 259 -2.11 6.73 -3.76
C CYS A 259 -2.74 8.09 -3.49
N TYR A 260 -3.88 8.36 -4.14
CA TYR A 260 -4.60 9.61 -3.91
C TYR A 260 -6.12 9.41 -3.83
N ASN A 261 -6.74 10.27 -3.02
CA ASN A 261 -8.17 10.29 -2.77
C ASN A 261 -8.69 11.73 -2.92
N PRO A 262 -9.18 12.11 -4.12
CA PRO A 262 -9.76 13.43 -4.36
C PRO A 262 -11.12 13.58 -3.65
N GLN A 263 -11.20 14.55 -2.75
CA GLN A 263 -12.42 15.00 -2.11
C GLN A 263 -12.97 16.25 -2.80
N ASP A 264 -14.11 16.73 -2.34
CA ASP A 264 -14.81 17.89 -2.88
C ASP A 264 -13.90 19.14 -2.87
N GLU A 265 -13.29 19.42 -1.70
CA GLU A 265 -12.52 20.65 -1.43
C GLU A 265 -11.03 20.43 -1.17
N PHE A 266 -10.58 19.17 -1.11
CA PHE A 266 -9.18 18.84 -0.89
C PHE A 266 -8.80 17.53 -1.58
N ILE A 267 -7.51 17.24 -1.65
CA ILE A 267 -7.00 15.97 -2.19
C ILE A 267 -6.05 15.37 -1.16
N LEU A 268 -6.26 14.09 -0.84
CA LEU A 268 -5.36 13.34 0.04
C LEU A 268 -4.38 12.52 -0.78
N PHE A 269 -3.13 12.48 -0.34
CA PHE A 269 -2.09 11.65 -0.91
C PHE A 269 -1.40 10.83 0.18
N SER A 270 -1.11 9.57 -0.14
CA SER A 270 -0.05 8.81 0.51
C SER A 270 1.11 8.68 -0.48
N ILE A 271 2.32 8.99 -0.03
CA ILE A 271 3.53 8.97 -0.86
C ILE A 271 4.57 8.12 -0.15
N THR A 272 5.14 7.16 -0.87
CA THR A 272 6.20 6.29 -0.36
C THR A 272 7.41 6.28 -1.28
N THR A 273 8.60 6.12 -0.68
CA THR A 273 9.84 5.80 -1.38
C THR A 273 10.76 4.94 -0.50
N PHE A 274 11.83 4.38 -1.05
CA PHE A 274 12.88 3.76 -0.25
C PHE A 274 13.88 4.82 0.25
N LEU A 275 14.14 4.87 1.55
CA LEU A 275 15.00 5.89 2.19
C LEU A 275 16.48 5.78 1.78
N LEU A 276 16.93 4.59 1.40
CA LEU A 276 18.28 4.33 0.91
C LEU A 276 18.45 4.64 -0.58
N SER A 277 17.41 5.10 -1.27
CA SER A 277 17.52 5.55 -2.66
C SER A 277 18.23 6.90 -2.71
N GLU A 278 19.29 6.99 -3.51
CA GLU A 278 20.07 8.22 -3.68
C GLU A 278 19.35 9.28 -4.53
N ILE A 279 18.28 8.89 -5.23
CA ILE A 279 17.61 9.74 -6.23
C ILE A 279 16.15 10.02 -5.93
N THR A 280 15.61 9.54 -4.81
CA THR A 280 14.21 9.81 -4.44
C THR A 280 14.14 10.32 -3.03
N ASP A 281 13.32 11.34 -2.80
CA ASP A 281 13.09 11.92 -1.50
C ASP A 281 11.59 12.19 -1.33
N VAL A 282 11.03 11.68 -0.23
CA VAL A 282 9.58 11.73 0.00
C VAL A 282 9.10 13.16 0.29
N ASP A 283 9.92 13.98 0.96
CA ASP A 283 9.58 15.35 1.34
C ASP A 283 9.70 16.29 0.14
N ALA A 284 10.73 16.08 -0.69
CA ALA A 284 10.90 16.77 -1.96
C ALA A 284 9.74 16.47 -2.92
N MET A 285 9.30 15.22 -3.03
CA MET A 285 8.14 14.84 -3.86
C MET A 285 6.84 15.47 -3.34
N CYS A 286 6.61 15.49 -2.02
CA CYS A 286 5.46 16.18 -1.42
C CYS A 286 5.43 17.68 -1.78
N SER A 287 6.57 18.34 -1.65
CA SER A 287 6.73 19.77 -1.96
C SER A 287 6.51 20.03 -3.46
N GLY A 288 7.20 19.28 -4.31
CA GLY A 288 7.10 19.38 -5.76
C GLY A 288 5.69 19.13 -6.30
N LEU A 289 4.97 18.16 -5.72
CA LEU A 289 3.57 17.88 -6.08
C LEU A 289 2.64 19.04 -5.69
N SER A 290 2.81 19.57 -4.48
CA SER A 290 2.00 20.69 -3.99
C SER A 290 2.20 21.95 -4.83
N GLU A 291 3.45 22.21 -5.25
CA GLU A 291 3.77 23.28 -6.19
C GLU A 291 3.19 23.01 -7.58
N ALA A 292 3.33 21.81 -8.12
CA ALA A 292 2.83 21.46 -9.44
C ALA A 292 1.31 21.64 -9.54
N LEU A 293 0.55 21.17 -8.55
CA LEU A 293 -0.90 21.37 -8.48
C LEU A 293 -1.27 22.86 -8.41
N SER A 294 -0.56 23.62 -7.57
CA SER A 294 -0.78 25.06 -7.45
C SER A 294 -0.47 25.81 -8.74
N TYR A 295 0.63 25.43 -9.41
CA TYR A 295 1.08 26.04 -10.66
C TYR A 295 0.09 25.76 -11.80
N GLN A 296 -0.33 24.50 -11.97
CA GLN A 296 -1.35 24.14 -12.97
C GLN A 296 -2.64 24.93 -12.76
N TYR A 297 -3.10 25.07 -11.52
CA TYR A 297 -4.26 25.88 -11.22
C TYR A 297 -4.04 27.35 -11.58
N SER A 298 -2.90 27.94 -11.19
CA SER A 298 -2.61 29.33 -11.51
C SER A 298 -2.56 29.63 -13.01
N LEU A 299 -2.10 28.66 -13.83
CA LEU A 299 -2.03 28.78 -15.29
C LEU A 299 -3.42 28.72 -15.94
N LEU A 300 -4.32 27.92 -15.37
CA LEU A 300 -5.68 27.74 -15.91
C LEU A 300 -6.65 28.80 -15.39
N GLY A 301 -6.43 29.30 -14.17
CA GLY A 301 -7.21 30.38 -13.58
C GLY A 301 -6.82 31.79 -14.05
N SER A 302 -5.70 31.94 -14.75
CA SER A 302 -5.29 33.21 -15.39
C SER A 302 -5.69 33.30 -16.87
N ALA A 303 -6.40 32.28 -17.38
CA ALA A 303 -6.86 32.21 -18.77
C ALA A 303 -8.24 32.85 -19.02
N ASP A 304 -8.77 33.57 -18.03
CA ASP A 304 -10.00 34.39 -18.12
C ASP A 304 -9.66 35.89 -18.36
#